data_AF-E1ZBW2-F1
#
_entry.id   AF-E1ZBW2-F1
#
_cell.length_a   1.000
_cell.length_b   1.000
_cell.length_c   1.000
_cell.angle_alpha   90.00
_cell.angle_beta   90.00
_cell.angle_gamma   90.00
#
_symmetry.space_group_name_H-M   'P 1'
#
loop_
_entity.id
_entity.type
_entity.pdbx_description
1 polymer ?
#
loop_
_entity_poly.entity_id
_entity_poly.type
_entity_poly.pdbx_seq_one_letter_code
_entity_poly.pdbx_strand_id
1 'polypeptide(L)'
;RYEHLDGGTYRGEWLGMLKQGHGVYAYPSNARYEGEWRNNLKEGRGVYRFPKGGVYEGEWRGGRMDGVGVRTFASGRVQVRGAEGGRGGAAAAAKRG
;
A
#
# COMPACT_ATOMS: atom_id res chain seq x y z
N ARG A 1 13.28 3.55 13.48
CA ARG A 1 12.14 4.16 12.73
C ARG A 1 12.76 5.05 11.67
N TYR A 2 12.58 4.76 10.39
CA TYR A 2 13.10 5.59 9.30
C TYR A 2 11.98 6.49 8.77
N GLU A 3 12.18 7.79 8.85
CA GLU A 3 11.29 8.78 8.22
C GLU A 3 11.68 8.87 6.74
N HIS A 4 10.71 8.56 5.88
CA HIS A 4 10.89 8.69 4.45
C HIS A 4 10.80 10.17 4.07
N LEU A 5 11.36 10.52 2.91
CA LEU A 5 11.40 11.91 2.43
C LEU A 5 10.00 12.54 2.27
N ASP A 6 8.96 11.71 2.14
CA ASP A 6 7.57 12.15 2.12
C ASP A 6 7.01 12.47 3.52
N GLY A 7 7.74 12.19 4.61
CA GLY A 7 7.28 12.26 6.00
C GLY A 7 6.61 10.97 6.49
N GLY A 8 6.57 9.92 5.67
CA GLY A 8 6.01 8.62 6.00
C GLY A 8 6.95 7.80 6.89
N THR A 9 6.40 6.79 7.56
CA THR A 9 7.20 5.89 8.41
C THR A 9 7.02 4.45 7.98
N TYR A 10 8.14 3.75 7.85
CA TYR A 10 8.15 2.31 7.58
C TYR A 10 8.64 1.53 8.81
N ARG A 11 7.99 0.40 9.08
CA ARG A 11 8.42 -0.63 10.02
C ARG A 11 8.22 -2.00 9.37
N GLY A 12 9.29 -2.74 9.18
CA GLY A 12 9.24 -4.02 8.49
C GLY A 12 10.63 -4.48 8.08
N GLU A 13 10.67 -5.46 7.21
CA GLU A 13 11.90 -6.06 6.74
C GLU A 13 12.58 -5.21 5.66
N TRP A 14 13.91 -5.29 5.63
CA TRP A 14 14.75 -4.56 4.69
C TRP A 14 15.76 -5.50 4.06
N LEU A 15 16.04 -5.30 2.78
CA LEU A 15 17.20 -5.86 2.10
C LEU A 15 18.03 -4.70 1.54
N GLY A 16 19.15 -4.40 2.19
CA GLY A 16 19.89 -3.17 1.95
C GLY A 16 19.04 -1.94 2.26
N MET A 17 18.83 -1.07 1.27
CA MET A 17 18.00 0.14 1.38
C MET A 17 16.57 -0.04 0.83
N LEU A 18 16.19 -1.28 0.50
CA LEU A 18 14.89 -1.58 -0.10
C LEU A 18 13.99 -2.29 0.92
N LYS A 19 12.73 -1.85 1.04
CA LYS A 19 11.68 -2.58 1.74
C LYS A 19 11.48 -3.93 1.07
N GLN A 20 11.42 -4.97 1.89
CA GLN A 20 11.21 -6.35 1.49
C GLN A 20 10.31 -7.06 2.51
N GLY A 21 9.89 -8.28 2.20
CA GLY A 21 9.17 -9.14 3.14
C GLY A 21 7.89 -8.48 3.65
N HIS A 22 7.54 -8.68 4.91
CA HIS A 22 6.37 -8.07 5.50
C HIS A 22 6.69 -6.71 6.15
N GLY A 23 5.77 -5.75 6.00
CA GLY A 23 5.94 -4.46 6.64
C GLY A 23 4.74 -3.54 6.62
N VAL A 24 4.82 -2.55 7.50
CA VAL A 24 3.83 -1.50 7.71
C VAL A 24 4.40 -0.17 7.24
N TYR A 25 3.65 0.53 6.38
CA TYR A 25 3.93 1.91 6.01
C TYR A 25 2.77 2.82 6.43
N ALA A 26 3.05 3.78 7.30
CA ALA A 26 2.13 4.86 7.63
C ALA A 26 2.47 6.09 6.79
N TYR A 27 1.51 6.54 6.00
CA TYR A 27 1.66 7.70 5.12
C TYR A 27 1.33 8.99 5.89
N PRO A 28 1.92 10.13 5.50
CA PRO A 28 1.57 11.44 6.07
C PRO A 28 0.10 11.81 5.88
N SER A 29 -0.52 11.28 4.82
CA SER A 29 -1.95 11.45 4.53
C SER A 29 -2.88 10.70 5.48
N ASN A 30 -2.34 10.08 6.54
CA ASN A 30 -3.04 9.20 7.46
C ASN A 30 -3.56 7.89 6.83
N ALA A 31 -3.12 7.58 5.60
CA ALA A 31 -3.28 6.24 5.04
C ALA A 31 -2.30 5.27 5.70
N ARG A 32 -2.61 3.97 5.65
CA ARG A 32 -1.72 2.91 6.15
C ARG A 32 -1.74 1.71 5.22
N TYR A 33 -0.57 1.17 4.89
CA TYR A 33 -0.43 -0.13 4.24
C TYR A 33 0.24 -1.11 5.19
N GLU A 34 -0.23 -2.35 5.22
CA GLU A 34 0.35 -3.46 5.97
C GLU A 34 0.26 -4.70 5.08
N GLY A 35 1.40 -5.29 4.74
CA GLY A 35 1.44 -6.37 3.76
C GLY A 35 2.84 -6.66 3.27
N GLU A 36 2.91 -7.39 2.17
CA GLU A 36 4.17 -7.80 1.57
C GLU A 36 4.77 -6.67 0.71
N TRP A 37 6.10 -6.60 0.72
CA TRP A 37 6.91 -5.64 0.01
C TRP A 37 7.96 -6.36 -0.83
N ARG A 38 8.18 -5.85 -2.04
CA ARG A 38 9.28 -6.29 -2.90
C ARG A 38 9.90 -5.09 -3.59
N ASN A 39 11.19 -4.83 -3.35
CA ASN A 39 11.94 -3.72 -3.95
C ASN A 39 11.23 -2.36 -3.78
N ASN A 40 10.86 -2.00 -2.55
CA ASN A 40 10.09 -0.78 -2.21
C ASN A 40 8.64 -0.71 -2.74
N LEU A 41 8.15 -1.74 -3.43
CA LEU A 41 6.78 -1.79 -3.93
C LEU A 41 5.92 -2.73 -3.09
N LYS A 42 4.63 -2.41 -2.95
CA LYS A 42 3.63 -3.31 -2.36
C LYS A 42 3.43 -4.48 -3.28
N GLU A 43 3.36 -5.67 -2.72
CA GLU A 43 3.31 -6.91 -3.46
C GLU A 43 2.47 -7.94 -2.70
N GLY A 44 2.06 -9.01 -3.36
CA GLY A 44 1.37 -10.15 -2.76
C GLY A 44 0.14 -9.72 -1.96
N ARG A 45 -0.03 -10.18 -0.72
CA ARG A 45 -1.22 -9.82 0.09
C ARG A 45 -0.96 -8.63 1.00
N GLY A 46 -1.95 -7.75 1.09
CA GLY A 46 -1.88 -6.62 2.01
C GLY A 46 -3.20 -5.90 2.24
N VAL A 47 -3.24 -5.17 3.34
CA VAL A 47 -4.34 -4.33 3.80
C VAL A 47 -3.94 -2.87 3.65
N TYR A 48 -4.76 -2.11 2.93
CA TYR A 48 -4.65 -0.67 2.81
C TYR A 48 -5.84 0.03 3.46
N ARG A 49 -5.55 0.86 4.45
CA ARG A 49 -6.52 1.74 5.12
C ARG A 49 -6.45 3.11 4.45
N PHE A 50 -7.57 3.52 3.88
CA PHE A 50 -7.73 4.83 3.27
C PHE A 50 -7.86 5.90 4.37
N PRO A 51 -7.42 7.14 4.14
CA PRO A 51 -7.51 8.23 5.13
C PRO A 51 -8.92 8.48 5.67
N LYS A 52 -9.95 8.19 4.87
CA LYS A 52 -11.37 8.37 5.21
C LYS A 52 -12.04 7.11 5.80
N GLY A 53 -11.25 6.16 6.31
CA GLY A 53 -11.76 4.98 7.04
C GLY A 53 -12.11 3.75 6.20
N GLY A 54 -12.15 3.87 4.87
CA GLY A 54 -12.29 2.71 3.99
C GLY A 54 -11.11 1.75 4.13
N VAL A 55 -11.32 0.46 3.87
CA VAL A 55 -10.27 -0.57 3.90
C VAL A 55 -10.29 -1.36 2.60
N TYR A 56 -9.14 -1.66 2.04
CA TYR A 56 -8.95 -2.68 1.01
C TYR A 56 -8.05 -3.77 1.57
N GLU A 57 -8.50 -5.02 1.47
CA GLU A 57 -7.72 -6.21 1.81
C GLU A 57 -7.67 -7.08 0.56
N GLY A 58 -6.49 -7.35 0.01
CA GLY A 58 -6.41 -8.11 -1.22
C GLY A 58 -5.00 -8.21 -1.78
N GLU A 59 -4.95 -8.59 -3.05
CA GLU A 59 -3.72 -8.78 -3.80
C GLU A 59 -3.14 -7.45 -4.32
N TRP A 60 -1.82 -7.41 -4.37
CA TRP A 60 -0.98 -6.30 -4.78
C TRP A 60 0.10 -6.78 -5.74
N ARG A 61 0.36 -6.00 -6.78
CA ARG A 61 1.45 -6.26 -7.72
C ARG A 61 2.06 -4.95 -8.16
N GLY A 62 3.37 -4.79 -7.97
CA GLY A 62 4.08 -3.58 -8.39
C GLY A 62 3.49 -2.28 -7.82
N GLY A 63 3.02 -2.32 -6.58
CA GLY A 63 2.43 -1.16 -5.89
C GLY A 63 0.94 -0.91 -6.18
N ARG A 64 0.29 -1.71 -7.03
CA ARG A 64 -1.13 -1.57 -7.40
C ARG A 64 -1.99 -2.65 -6.75
N MET A 65 -3.26 -2.32 -6.48
CA MET A 65 -4.27 -3.31 -6.10
C MET A 65 -4.61 -4.13 -7.34
N ASP A 66 -3.94 -5.28 -7.49
CA ASP A 66 -3.99 -6.12 -8.69
C ASP A 66 -4.25 -7.56 -8.26
N GLY A 67 -5.40 -8.09 -8.67
CA GLY A 67 -5.92 -9.38 -8.22
C GLY A 67 -7.21 -9.25 -7.41
N VAL A 68 -7.56 -10.27 -6.63
CA VAL A 68 -8.82 -10.28 -5.88
C VAL A 68 -8.64 -9.61 -4.52
N GLY A 69 -9.61 -8.81 -4.14
CA GLY A 69 -9.64 -8.17 -2.84
C GLY A 69 -11.05 -7.88 -2.38
N VAL A 70 -11.13 -7.28 -1.20
CA VAL A 70 -12.39 -6.87 -0.61
C VAL A 70 -12.25 -5.46 -0.08
N ARG A 71 -13.17 -4.61 -0.50
CA ARG A 71 -13.25 -3.22 -0.06
C ARG A 71 -14.37 -3.06 0.97
N THR A 72 -14.02 -2.54 2.15
CA THR A 72 -14.96 -2.21 3.21
C THR A 72 -15.17 -0.71 3.25
N PHE A 73 -16.45 -0.33 3.28
CA PHE A 73 -16.95 1.03 3.44
C PHE A 73 -17.81 1.09 4.71
N ALA A 74 -18.20 2.30 5.13
CA ALA A 74 -19.15 2.47 6.22
C ALA A 74 -20.50 1.76 5.96
N SER A 75 -20.90 1.66 4.68
CA SER A 75 -22.15 1.01 4.25
C SER A 75 -22.07 -0.51 4.06
N GLY A 76 -20.89 -1.12 4.16
CA GLY A 76 -20.72 -2.57 3.99
C GLY A 76 -19.45 -2.99 3.26
N ARG A 77 -19.37 -4.29 2.92
CA ARG A 77 -18.19 -4.95 2.34
C ARG A 77 -18.50 -5.45 0.93
N VAL A 78 -17.63 -5.12 -0.04
CA VAL A 78 -17.79 -5.49 -1.47
C VAL A 78 -16.53 -6.20 -1.95
N GLN A 79 -16.69 -7.41 -2.51
CA GLN A 79 -15.60 -8.09 -3.19
C GLN A 79 -15.29 -7.35 -4.50
N VAL A 80 -14.01 -7.07 -4.73
CA VAL A 80 -13.53 -6.36 -5.91
C VAL A 80 -12.47 -7.21 -6.59
N ARG A 81 -12.45 -7.20 -7.93
CA ARG A 81 -11.33 -7.70 -8.70
C ARG A 81 -10.59 -6.49 -9.25
N GLY A 82 -9.34 -6.32 -8.86
CA GLY A 82 -8.43 -5.35 -9.44
C GLY A 82 -8.26 -5.68 -10.91
N ALA A 83 -8.75 -4.80 -11.77
CA ALA A 83 -8.44 -4.76 -13.19
C ALA A 83 -7.71 -3.44 -13.47
N GLU A 84 -6.75 -3.48 -14.38
CA GLU A 84 -5.98 -2.35 -14.89
C GLU A 84 -6.75 -1.01 -14.86
N GLY A 85 -6.16 0.02 -14.25
CA GLY A 85 -6.49 1.40 -14.61
C GLY A 85 -7.68 2.07 -13.92
N GLY A 86 -7.98 1.79 -12.66
CA GLY A 86 -8.87 2.64 -11.85
C GLY A 86 -8.09 3.66 -11.04
N ARG A 87 -8.22 4.96 -11.34
CA ARG A 87 -7.59 6.10 -10.61
C ARG A 87 -7.70 5.92 -9.10
N GLY A 88 -6.63 5.44 -8.48
CA GLY A 88 -6.59 5.09 -7.06
C GLY A 88 -5.19 5.23 -6.50
N GLY A 89 -4.68 6.46 -6.45
CA GLY A 89 -3.56 6.83 -5.59
C GLY A 89 -2.19 6.28 -5.99
N ALA A 90 -1.78 6.48 -7.24
CA ALA A 90 -0.35 6.59 -7.53
C ALA A 90 0.14 7.94 -6.98
N ALA A 91 0.55 7.97 -5.71
CA ALA A 91 1.44 9.03 -5.25
C ALA A 91 2.80 8.73 -5.86
N ALA A 92 3.04 9.38 -7.01
CA ALA A 92 4.34 9.43 -7.63
C ALA A 92 5.35 10.02 -6.63
N ALA A 93 6.39 9.26 -6.32
CA ALA A 93 7.64 9.80 -5.82
C ALA A 93 8.74 9.40 -6.82
N ALA A 94 8.66 10.02 -7.99
CA ALA A 94 9.81 10.20 -8.85
C ALA A 94 10.24 11.66 -8.70
N LYS A 95 11.37 11.89 -8.04
CA LYS A 95 12.40 12.79 -8.57
C LYS A 95 13.76 12.28 -8.11
N ARG A 96 14.52 11.82 -9.11
CA ARG A 96 15.98 11.79 -9.11
C ARG A 96 16.45 13.25 -9.23
N GLY A 97 17.52 13.60 -8.54
CA GLY A 97 18.12 14.93 -8.49
C GLY A 97 18.85 15.09 -7.18
#